data_AF-A0A947CBF6-F1
#
_entry.id   AF-A0A947CBF6-F1
#
_cell.length_a   1.000
_cell.length_b   1.000
_cell.length_c   1.000
_cell.angle_alpha   90.00
_cell.angle_beta   90.00
_cell.angle_gamma   90.00
#
_symmetry.space_group_name_H-M   'P 1'
#
loop_
_entity.id
_entity.type
_entity.pdbx_description
1 polymer ?
#
loop_
_entity_poly.entity_id
_entity_poly.type
_entity_poly.pdbx_seq_one_letter_code
_entity_poly.pdbx_strand_id
1 'polypeptide(L)'
;MVNWVIALLVSTLSVGCAFEVQPAGDHELEGFGGAAGDGKGAMGGSNGMGGTAGADGVGGIGGTAGLVVELPTCTPATERTDCPGTSCDPATMRCSSFKLASRPACWTCVSDTDCESPDHRCVEMHFQDKRFPDEKHGFCMQVARVEGVPLEVERDDGFYELDDVTESNCAPHLRTVLVKRRSLSGAPTRSYCGLQEDMTTCFALRAFENREPCPEGTDEECPDGGICRTVDQKGGALNCCTYLCAADRHCPSVDGSKTQCGGYCGG
;
A
#
# COMPACT_ATOMS: atom_id res chain seq x y z
N MET A 1 40.70 6.85 -56.46
CA MET A 1 40.87 7.37 -55.09
C MET A 1 39.77 8.40 -54.87
N VAL A 2 38.65 7.98 -54.27
CA VAL A 2 37.45 8.82 -54.08
C VAL A 2 37.44 9.27 -52.62
N ASN A 3 37.55 10.58 -52.42
CA ASN A 3 37.67 11.24 -51.13
C ASN A 3 36.27 11.52 -50.59
N TRP A 4 35.88 10.90 -49.47
CA TRP A 4 34.62 11.19 -48.78
C TRP A 4 34.88 12.15 -47.62
N VAL A 5 34.33 13.37 -47.72
CA VAL A 5 34.26 14.34 -46.62
C VAL A 5 32.93 14.11 -45.91
N ILE A 6 32.98 13.62 -44.66
CA ILE A 6 31.80 13.51 -43.79
C ILE A 6 31.70 14.81 -42.99
N ALA A 7 30.63 15.57 -43.24
CA ALA A 7 30.25 16.74 -42.46
C ALA A 7 29.59 16.32 -41.15
N LEU A 8 30.17 16.71 -40.01
CA LEU A 8 29.60 16.56 -38.68
C LEU A 8 28.66 17.74 -38.39
N LEU A 9 27.34 17.47 -38.43
CA LEU A 9 26.31 18.37 -37.91
C LEU A 9 26.27 18.25 -36.38
N VAL A 10 26.78 19.27 -35.69
CA VAL A 10 26.58 19.47 -34.25
C VAL A 10 25.20 20.09 -34.07
N SER A 11 24.22 19.30 -33.61
CA SER A 11 22.93 19.82 -33.14
C SER A 11 22.99 20.04 -31.63
N THR A 12 23.11 21.30 -31.24
CA THR A 12 22.90 21.76 -29.86
C THR A 12 21.40 21.82 -29.58
N LEU A 13 20.87 20.83 -28.87
CA LEU A 13 19.55 20.90 -28.24
C LEU A 13 19.75 21.36 -26.79
N SER A 14 19.59 22.65 -26.57
CA SER A 14 19.41 23.26 -25.25
C SER A 14 17.99 22.96 -24.76
N VAL A 15 17.85 21.97 -23.89
CA VAL A 15 16.62 21.76 -23.11
C VAL A 15 16.71 22.65 -21.88
N GLY A 16 16.11 23.85 -21.98
CA GLY A 16 15.80 24.66 -20.80
C GLY A 16 14.63 24.01 -20.06
N CYS A 17 14.87 23.55 -18.83
CA CYS A 17 13.78 23.27 -17.90
C CYS A 17 13.23 24.61 -17.41
N ALA A 18 12.17 25.11 -18.03
CA ALA A 18 11.32 26.13 -17.44
C ALA A 18 10.39 25.42 -16.45
N PHE A 19 10.67 25.58 -15.16
CA PHE A 19 9.78 25.18 -14.07
C PHE A 19 8.71 26.27 -13.95
N GLU A 20 7.52 26.00 -14.49
CA GLU A 20 6.36 26.89 -14.37
C GLU A 20 5.62 26.51 -13.08
N VAL A 21 5.75 27.37 -12.06
CA VAL A 21 5.06 27.25 -10.78
C VAL A 21 3.58 27.57 -11.01
N GLN A 22 2.71 26.57 -10.93
CA GLN A 22 1.26 26.80 -10.84
C GLN A 22 0.89 27.22 -9.41
N PRO A 23 0.15 28.33 -9.22
CA PRO A 23 -0.32 28.73 -7.90
C PRO A 23 -1.42 27.79 -7.41
N ALA A 24 -1.27 27.34 -6.17
CA ALA A 24 -2.26 26.56 -5.44
C ALA A 24 -3.54 27.37 -5.23
N GLY A 25 -4.67 26.81 -5.65
CA GLY A 25 -6.01 27.29 -5.32
C GLY A 25 -6.49 26.69 -4.00
N ASP A 26 -6.58 27.54 -2.99
CA ASP A 26 -7.63 27.70 -1.99
C ASP A 26 -8.51 26.46 -1.68
N HIS A 27 -8.09 25.65 -0.70
CA HIS A 27 -8.99 24.72 -0.01
C HIS A 27 -9.58 25.40 1.22
N GLU A 28 -10.90 25.62 1.14
CA GLU A 28 -11.76 26.17 2.18
C GLU A 28 -11.77 25.25 3.43
N LEU A 29 -11.48 25.85 4.58
CA LEU A 29 -11.52 25.24 5.90
C LEU A 29 -12.92 25.44 6.50
N GLU A 30 -13.70 24.36 6.59
CA GLU A 30 -14.82 24.23 7.53
C GLU A 30 -14.52 23.00 8.39
N GLY A 31 -14.54 22.97 9.71
CA GLY A 31 -15.01 23.89 10.75
C GLY A 31 -15.21 23.00 11.97
N PHE A 32 -14.28 23.02 12.93
CA PHE A 32 -14.38 22.26 14.17
C PHE A 32 -15.36 22.94 15.13
N GLY A 33 -16.43 22.26 15.50
CA GLY A 33 -17.34 22.63 16.58
C GLY A 33 -17.56 21.43 17.50
N GLY A 34 -16.96 21.46 18.68
CA GLY A 34 -17.08 20.40 19.69
C GLY A 34 -18.40 20.44 20.46
N ALA A 35 -18.70 19.32 21.13
CA ALA A 35 -19.57 19.32 22.30
C ALA A 35 -19.14 18.20 23.26
N ALA A 36 -18.70 18.62 24.43
CA ALA A 36 -18.52 17.77 25.61
C ALA A 36 -19.88 17.28 26.13
N GLY A 37 -19.92 16.06 26.64
CA GLY A 37 -21.08 15.51 27.34
C GLY A 37 -20.65 14.44 28.33
N ASP A 38 -20.48 14.85 29.58
CA ASP A 38 -20.40 13.96 30.74
C ASP A 38 -21.73 13.22 30.94
N GLY A 39 -21.67 11.90 31.18
CA GLY A 39 -22.85 11.08 31.46
C GLY A 39 -22.52 9.85 32.27
N LYS A 40 -22.77 9.92 33.58
CA LYS A 40 -22.61 8.85 34.57
C LYS A 40 -23.53 7.66 34.31
N GLY A 41 -22.97 6.45 34.47
CA GLY A 41 -23.49 5.35 35.30
C GLY A 41 -24.79 4.64 34.92
N ALA A 42 -24.71 3.32 34.72
CA ALA A 42 -25.64 2.34 35.31
C ALA A 42 -25.07 0.93 35.17
N MET A 43 -24.84 0.26 36.31
CA MET A 43 -24.76 -1.20 36.38
C MET A 43 -26.17 -1.78 36.27
N GLY A 44 -26.31 -2.93 35.61
CA GLY A 44 -27.55 -3.70 35.63
C GLY A 44 -27.45 -4.94 34.76
N GLY A 45 -27.17 -6.08 35.38
CA GLY A 45 -27.29 -7.38 34.74
C GLY A 45 -28.70 -7.96 34.90
N SER A 46 -29.09 -8.82 33.96
CA SER A 46 -30.00 -9.94 34.22
C SER A 46 -29.97 -10.94 33.07
N ASN A 47 -29.83 -12.21 33.44
CA ASN A 47 -30.05 -13.40 32.63
C ASN A 47 -31.53 -13.52 32.20
N GLY A 48 -31.81 -14.20 31.09
CA GLY A 48 -33.18 -14.62 30.76
C GLY A 48 -33.30 -15.33 29.40
N MET A 49 -33.68 -16.60 29.44
CA MET A 49 -33.84 -17.53 28.33
C MET A 49 -35.06 -17.25 27.43
N GLY A 50 -34.98 -17.70 26.17
CA GLY A 50 -35.99 -18.54 25.52
C GLY A 50 -37.35 -17.94 25.11
N GLY A 51 -37.68 -18.05 23.83
CA GLY A 51 -39.05 -17.88 23.35
C GLY A 51 -39.17 -17.83 21.83
N THR A 52 -39.66 -18.92 21.24
CA THR A 52 -40.14 -19.00 19.86
C THR A 52 -41.58 -18.48 19.72
N ALA A 53 -41.92 -18.06 18.50
CA ALA A 53 -43.24 -17.95 17.88
C ALA A 53 -43.99 -16.61 17.96
N GLY A 54 -44.58 -16.26 16.79
CA GLY A 54 -45.94 -15.73 16.74
C GLY A 54 -46.09 -14.36 16.09
N ALA A 55 -46.91 -14.30 15.06
CA ALA A 55 -47.25 -13.15 14.24
C ALA A 55 -48.12 -12.08 14.93
N ASP A 56 -48.20 -10.93 14.25
CA ASP A 56 -49.25 -9.92 14.26
C ASP A 56 -49.54 -9.12 15.54
N GLY A 57 -49.09 -7.86 15.53
CA GLY A 57 -49.47 -6.84 16.50
C GLY A 57 -49.17 -5.42 15.98
N VAL A 58 -50.16 -4.81 15.34
CA VAL A 58 -50.19 -3.38 15.00
C VAL A 58 -50.50 -2.56 16.26
N GLY A 59 -49.73 -1.51 16.52
CA GLY A 59 -50.12 -0.47 17.50
C GLY A 59 -49.03 -0.10 18.52
N GLY A 60 -48.10 0.75 18.10
CA GLY A 60 -47.12 1.39 18.99
C GLY A 60 -46.68 2.73 18.41
N ILE A 61 -47.44 3.77 18.70
CA ILE A 61 -47.02 5.18 18.54
C ILE A 61 -46.11 5.52 19.72
N GLY A 62 -44.82 5.75 19.46
CA GLY A 62 -43.88 6.18 20.50
C GLY A 62 -42.43 5.89 20.16
N GLY A 63 -41.75 6.88 19.62
CA GLY A 63 -40.31 6.84 19.37
C GLY A 63 -40.01 7.69 18.15
N THR A 64 -39.35 8.83 18.35
CA THR A 64 -38.72 9.58 17.27
C THR A 64 -37.95 8.60 16.41
N ALA A 65 -38.43 8.37 15.20
CA ALA A 65 -37.73 7.62 14.17
C ALA A 65 -36.41 8.34 13.92
N GLY A 66 -35.35 7.91 14.61
CA GLY A 66 -34.03 8.04 14.08
C GLY A 66 -34.07 7.31 12.75
N LEU A 67 -34.05 8.07 11.66
CA LEU A 67 -33.89 7.54 10.32
C LEU A 67 -32.54 6.79 10.35
N VAL A 68 -32.59 5.49 10.61
CA VAL A 68 -31.47 4.61 10.31
C VAL A 68 -31.46 4.61 8.79
N VAL A 69 -30.70 5.53 8.20
CA VAL A 69 -30.28 5.38 6.82
C VAL A 69 -29.46 4.10 6.85
N GLU A 70 -30.09 2.99 6.49
CA GLU A 70 -29.38 1.78 6.10
C GLU A 70 -28.56 2.21 4.88
N LEU A 71 -27.33 2.64 5.14
CA LEU A 71 -26.36 2.88 4.10
C LEU A 71 -26.25 1.57 3.31
N PRO A 72 -26.25 1.64 1.97
CA PRO A 72 -26.14 0.43 1.17
C PRO A 72 -24.90 -0.34 1.61
N THR A 73 -25.12 -1.53 2.17
CA THR A 73 -24.04 -2.43 2.53
C THR A 73 -23.49 -3.02 1.25
N CYS A 74 -22.22 -2.76 0.96
CA CYS A 74 -21.54 -3.38 -0.17
C CYS A 74 -20.78 -4.63 0.28
N THR A 75 -20.39 -5.46 -0.68
CA THR A 75 -19.40 -6.53 -0.48
C THR A 75 -18.38 -6.49 -1.62
N PRO A 76 -17.20 -7.10 -1.48
CA PRO A 76 -16.27 -7.28 -2.60
C PRO A 76 -16.89 -8.00 -3.81
N ALA A 77 -17.97 -8.78 -3.62
CA ALA A 77 -18.68 -9.45 -4.71
C ALA A 77 -19.70 -8.55 -5.42
N THR A 78 -20.26 -7.55 -4.74
CA THR A 78 -21.34 -6.68 -5.23
C THR A 78 -20.89 -5.24 -5.51
N GLU A 79 -19.66 -4.89 -5.15
CA GLU A 79 -19.12 -3.52 -5.25
C GLU A 79 -19.21 -2.90 -6.65
N ARG A 80 -19.16 -3.69 -7.73
CA ARG A 80 -19.31 -3.14 -9.09
C ARG A 80 -20.68 -2.49 -9.32
N THR A 81 -21.69 -2.96 -8.60
CA THR A 81 -23.05 -2.43 -8.65
C THR A 81 -23.30 -1.44 -7.51
N ASP A 82 -22.83 -1.75 -6.31
CA ASP A 82 -23.11 -0.95 -5.10
C ASP A 82 -22.21 0.29 -4.98
N CYS A 83 -21.00 0.23 -5.52
CA CYS A 83 -19.95 1.24 -5.45
C CYS A 83 -19.43 1.56 -6.87
N PRO A 84 -20.23 2.24 -7.72
CA PRO A 84 -19.87 2.43 -9.12
C PRO A 84 -18.56 3.23 -9.26
N GLY A 85 -17.49 2.53 -9.63
CA GLY A 85 -16.15 3.08 -9.86
C GLY A 85 -15.21 3.06 -8.65
N THR A 86 -15.67 2.61 -7.48
CA THR A 86 -14.84 2.46 -6.27
C THR A 86 -14.97 1.08 -5.65
N SER A 87 -14.03 0.72 -4.78
CA SER A 87 -14.08 -0.56 -4.07
C SER A 87 -14.97 -0.51 -2.84
N CYS A 88 -15.45 -1.68 -2.42
CA CYS A 88 -16.06 -1.84 -1.11
C CYS A 88 -14.98 -2.14 -0.06
N ASP A 89 -14.99 -1.40 1.05
CA ASP A 89 -14.19 -1.73 2.22
C ASP A 89 -14.85 -2.91 2.97
N PRO A 90 -14.22 -4.09 3.02
CA PRO A 90 -14.78 -5.28 3.65
C PRO A 90 -14.87 -5.17 5.17
N ALA A 91 -14.12 -4.27 5.81
CA ALA A 91 -14.16 -4.07 7.26
C ALA A 91 -15.37 -3.22 7.68
N THR A 92 -15.71 -2.21 6.87
CA THR A 92 -16.82 -1.28 7.18
C THR A 92 -18.08 -1.55 6.38
N MET A 93 -18.02 -2.40 5.35
CA MET A 93 -19.11 -2.70 4.40
C MET A 93 -19.62 -1.43 3.70
N ARG A 94 -18.72 -0.47 3.45
CA ARG A 94 -19.01 0.83 2.83
C ARG A 94 -18.13 1.06 1.61
N CYS A 95 -18.65 1.81 0.63
CA CYS A 95 -17.86 2.23 -0.51
C CYS A 95 -16.69 3.10 -0.06
N SER A 96 -15.51 2.77 -0.53
CA SER A 96 -14.28 3.50 -0.27
C SER A 96 -14.10 4.65 -1.26
N SER A 97 -13.08 5.48 -1.04
CA SER A 97 -12.61 6.47 -2.01
C SER A 97 -11.59 5.92 -3.02
N PHE A 98 -11.24 4.63 -2.91
CA PHE A 98 -10.27 3.99 -3.78
C PHE A 98 -10.96 3.57 -5.08
N LYS A 99 -10.34 3.95 -6.21
CA LYS A 99 -10.81 3.51 -7.53
C LYS A 99 -10.44 2.04 -7.74
N LEU A 100 -11.31 1.33 -8.44
CA LEU A 100 -11.07 -0.05 -8.83
C LEU A 100 -9.81 -0.16 -9.71
N ALA A 101 -8.99 -1.17 -9.45
CA ALA A 101 -7.80 -1.56 -10.20
C ALA A 101 -6.86 -0.38 -10.54
N SER A 102 -6.65 0.53 -9.59
CA SER A 102 -5.88 1.76 -9.82
C SER A 102 -4.61 1.86 -8.97
N ARG A 103 -4.35 0.87 -8.11
CA ARG A 103 -3.23 0.91 -7.14
C ARG A 103 -2.11 -0.03 -7.58
N PRO A 104 -0.92 0.51 -7.94
CA PRO A 104 0.25 -0.31 -8.25
C PRO A 104 0.73 -1.14 -7.05
N ALA A 105 1.76 -1.96 -7.27
CA ALA A 105 2.51 -2.61 -6.19
C ALA A 105 2.95 -1.60 -5.11
N CYS A 106 2.88 -2.00 -3.84
CA CYS A 106 3.27 -1.15 -2.69
C CYS A 106 2.48 0.17 -2.54
N TRP A 107 1.30 0.27 -3.14
CA TRP A 107 0.34 1.35 -2.82
C TRP A 107 -0.67 0.89 -1.78
N THR A 108 -1.14 1.84 -0.98
CA THR A 108 -2.18 1.60 0.02
C THR A 108 -3.49 1.17 -0.64
N CYS A 109 -4.22 0.29 0.02
CA CYS A 109 -5.52 -0.23 -0.41
C CYS A 109 -6.39 -0.54 0.82
N VAL A 110 -7.68 -0.73 0.58
CA VAL A 110 -8.66 -1.26 1.54
C VAL A 110 -9.24 -2.60 1.09
N SER A 111 -9.21 -2.89 -0.21
CA SER A 111 -9.71 -4.13 -0.81
C SER A 111 -8.78 -4.62 -1.91
N ASP A 112 -8.84 -5.93 -2.20
CA ASP A 112 -8.07 -6.55 -3.28
C ASP A 112 -8.37 -5.92 -4.64
N THR A 113 -9.58 -5.43 -4.83
CA THR A 113 -10.04 -4.83 -6.08
C THR A 113 -9.52 -3.42 -6.29
N ASP A 114 -8.85 -2.81 -5.31
CA ASP A 114 -8.09 -1.58 -5.50
C ASP A 114 -6.83 -1.81 -6.35
N CYS A 115 -6.27 -3.02 -6.26
CA CYS A 115 -4.99 -3.34 -6.84
C CYS A 115 -5.07 -3.49 -8.35
N GLU A 116 -4.17 -2.81 -9.06
CA GLU A 116 -4.13 -2.74 -10.53
C GLU A 116 -3.92 -4.11 -11.19
N SER A 117 -3.06 -4.93 -10.60
CA SER A 117 -2.77 -6.27 -11.12
C SER A 117 -3.71 -7.31 -10.52
N PRO A 118 -4.25 -8.24 -11.33
CA PRO A 118 -5.12 -9.32 -10.84
C PRO A 118 -4.37 -10.30 -9.91
N ASP A 119 -3.04 -10.29 -9.93
CA ASP A 119 -2.19 -11.10 -9.08
C ASP A 119 -1.77 -10.37 -7.80
N HIS A 120 -2.24 -9.13 -7.59
CA HIS A 120 -2.03 -8.39 -6.37
C HIS A 120 -3.25 -8.52 -5.45
N ARG A 121 -2.99 -8.48 -4.16
CA ARG A 121 -4.02 -8.49 -3.11
C ARG A 121 -3.70 -7.39 -2.11
N CYS A 122 -4.72 -6.91 -1.43
CA CYS A 122 -4.57 -5.95 -0.37
C CYS A 122 -4.22 -6.65 0.93
N VAL A 123 -2.96 -6.54 1.33
CA VAL A 123 -2.40 -7.30 2.44
C VAL A 123 -1.88 -6.35 3.51
N GLU A 124 -2.15 -6.67 4.76
CA GLU A 124 -1.62 -5.94 5.90
C GLU A 124 -0.09 -5.97 5.86
N MET A 125 0.54 -4.83 6.15
CA MET A 125 1.98 -4.73 6.34
C MET A 125 2.24 -4.42 7.81
N HIS A 126 3.33 -4.93 8.35
CA HIS A 126 3.84 -4.51 9.64
C HIS A 126 5.13 -3.70 9.43
N PHE A 127 5.40 -2.77 10.32
CA PHE A 127 6.66 -2.06 10.37
C PHE A 127 7.06 -1.95 11.83
N GLN A 128 8.24 -2.48 12.18
CA GLN A 128 8.72 -2.54 13.57
C GLN A 128 7.66 -3.14 14.53
N ASP A 129 7.18 -4.34 14.18
CA ASP A 129 6.13 -5.09 14.91
C ASP A 129 4.78 -4.38 15.06
N LYS A 130 4.53 -3.27 14.35
CA LYS A 130 3.26 -2.53 14.38
C LYS A 130 2.57 -2.59 13.04
N ARG A 131 1.25 -2.66 13.05
CA ARG A 131 0.46 -2.59 11.81
C ARG A 131 0.66 -1.24 11.13
N PHE A 132 0.93 -1.26 9.83
CA PHE A 132 1.28 -0.09 9.03
C PHE A 132 0.44 -0.03 7.73
N PRO A 133 0.04 1.16 7.26
CA PRO A 133 0.25 2.46 7.89
C PRO A 133 -0.68 2.66 9.11
N ASP A 134 -1.77 1.90 9.16
CA ASP A 134 -2.76 1.94 10.22
C ASP A 134 -3.58 0.63 10.26
N GLU A 135 -4.57 0.56 11.15
CA GLU A 135 -5.39 -0.64 11.36
C GLU A 135 -6.40 -0.95 10.24
N LYS A 136 -6.55 -0.08 9.24
CA LYS A 136 -7.61 -0.17 8.23
C LYS A 136 -7.06 -0.43 6.84
N HIS A 137 -5.86 0.04 6.55
CA HIS A 137 -5.26 -0.07 5.23
C HIS A 137 -4.26 -1.23 5.16
N GLY A 138 -4.12 -1.77 3.97
CA GLY A 138 -3.04 -2.67 3.58
C GLY A 138 -2.26 -2.09 2.41
N PHE A 139 -1.43 -2.92 1.81
CA PHE A 139 -0.70 -2.61 0.58
C PHE A 139 -0.98 -3.65 -0.49
N CYS A 140 -0.99 -3.21 -1.74
CA CYS A 140 -1.07 -4.09 -2.90
C CYS A 140 0.22 -4.89 -3.03
N MET A 141 0.15 -6.17 -2.65
CA MET A 141 1.27 -7.12 -2.69
C MET A 141 0.99 -8.24 -3.68
N GLN A 142 2.02 -8.64 -4.43
CA GLN A 142 1.93 -9.71 -5.43
C GLN A 142 1.86 -11.07 -4.75
N VAL A 143 0.94 -11.93 -5.18
CA VAL A 143 0.92 -13.34 -4.75
C VAL A 143 2.18 -14.04 -5.24
N ALA A 144 2.92 -14.67 -4.33
CA ALA A 144 4.11 -15.43 -4.69
C ALA A 144 3.74 -16.69 -5.48
N ARG A 145 4.52 -16.98 -6.54
CA ARG A 145 4.31 -18.12 -7.44
C ARG A 145 5.60 -18.82 -7.80
N VAL A 146 5.55 -20.14 -7.95
CA VAL A 146 6.57 -20.97 -8.61
C VAL A 146 5.95 -21.52 -9.89
N GLU A 147 6.63 -21.36 -11.04
CA GLU A 147 6.15 -21.80 -12.37
C GLU A 147 4.71 -21.36 -12.72
N GLY A 148 4.24 -20.23 -12.15
CA GLY A 148 2.87 -19.74 -12.36
C GLY A 148 1.81 -20.35 -11.42
N VAL A 149 2.18 -21.28 -10.56
CA VAL A 149 1.33 -21.87 -9.51
C VAL A 149 1.48 -21.05 -8.22
N PRO A 150 0.38 -20.64 -7.55
CA PRO A 150 0.45 -20.00 -6.25
C PRO A 150 1.21 -20.87 -5.25
N LEU A 151 2.18 -20.27 -4.56
CA LEU A 151 2.89 -20.94 -3.48
C LEU A 151 1.97 -21.09 -2.27
N GLU A 152 1.44 -22.29 -2.06
CA GLU A 152 0.80 -22.70 -0.80
C GLU A 152 1.89 -23.34 0.09
N VAL A 153 2.80 -22.52 0.62
CA VAL A 153 3.86 -23.04 1.47
C VAL A 153 3.28 -23.31 2.86
N GLU A 154 2.97 -24.57 3.13
CA GLU A 154 2.66 -25.09 4.47
C GLU A 154 3.95 -25.67 5.09
N ARG A 155 4.60 -24.87 5.93
CA ARG A 155 5.46 -25.36 7.02
C ARG A 155 5.04 -24.73 8.34
N ASP A 156 5.25 -25.48 9.41
CA ASP A 156 4.77 -25.23 10.77
C ASP A 156 5.54 -24.13 11.55
N ASP A 157 6.62 -23.56 11.00
CA ASP A 157 7.61 -22.74 11.73
C ASP A 157 7.67 -21.24 11.34
N GLY A 158 6.85 -20.78 10.39
CA GLY A 158 6.46 -19.36 10.27
C GLY A 158 7.48 -18.38 9.68
N PHE A 159 8.71 -18.79 9.32
CA PHE A 159 9.69 -17.94 8.63
C PHE A 159 10.41 -18.73 7.52
N TYR A 160 10.53 -18.16 6.32
CA TYR A 160 11.28 -18.76 5.20
C TYR A 160 12.50 -17.90 4.85
N GLU A 161 13.69 -18.52 4.76
CA GLU A 161 14.84 -17.94 4.06
C GLU A 161 14.70 -18.23 2.55
N LEU A 162 14.97 -17.22 1.72
CA LEU A 162 14.66 -17.18 0.28
C LEU A 162 15.52 -18.08 -0.62
N ASP A 163 16.37 -18.93 -0.06
CA ASP A 163 17.33 -19.70 -0.86
C ASP A 163 16.62 -20.71 -1.80
N ASP A 164 15.44 -21.22 -1.42
CA ASP A 164 14.57 -22.07 -2.25
C ASP A 164 13.57 -21.28 -3.14
N VAL A 165 13.46 -19.96 -2.95
CA VAL A 165 12.45 -19.07 -3.59
C VAL A 165 13.08 -18.28 -4.75
N THR A 166 14.32 -18.60 -5.11
CA THR A 166 15.08 -18.01 -6.22
C THR A 166 14.42 -18.21 -7.59
N GLU A 167 13.41 -19.09 -7.69
CA GLU A 167 12.54 -19.27 -8.86
C GLU A 167 11.13 -18.64 -8.71
N SER A 168 10.93 -17.77 -7.72
CA SER A 168 9.65 -17.06 -7.59
C SER A 168 9.56 -15.87 -8.55
N ASN A 169 8.41 -15.74 -9.20
CA ASN A 169 8.08 -14.65 -10.12
C ASN A 169 7.81 -13.31 -9.41
N CYS A 170 8.42 -13.06 -8.25
CA CYS A 170 8.30 -11.77 -7.60
C CYS A 170 8.90 -10.70 -8.52
N ALA A 171 8.07 -9.69 -8.82
CA ALA A 171 8.50 -8.53 -9.59
C ALA A 171 9.77 -7.94 -8.94
N PRO A 172 10.72 -7.41 -9.74
CA PRO A 172 12.02 -6.92 -9.23
C PRO A 172 11.90 -5.91 -8.08
N HIS A 173 10.75 -5.25 -7.96
CA HIS A 173 10.40 -4.28 -6.91
C HIS A 173 10.05 -4.90 -5.53
N LEU A 174 9.70 -6.20 -5.45
CA LEU A 174 9.14 -6.84 -4.24
C LEU A 174 9.92 -8.10 -3.79
N ARG A 175 11.23 -8.17 -4.06
CA ARG A 175 12.02 -9.42 -4.05
C ARG A 175 12.60 -9.88 -2.71
N THR A 176 12.01 -9.51 -1.58
CA THR A 176 12.84 -9.49 -0.37
C THR A 176 12.40 -10.46 0.72
N VAL A 177 11.10 -10.73 0.90
CA VAL A 177 10.59 -11.65 1.92
C VAL A 177 9.27 -12.26 1.47
N LEU A 178 9.04 -13.54 1.79
CA LEU A 178 7.71 -14.14 1.68
C LEU A 178 6.90 -13.88 2.96
N VAL A 179 5.78 -13.18 2.81
CA VAL A 179 4.88 -12.89 3.93
C VAL A 179 3.62 -13.74 3.78
N LYS A 180 3.27 -14.52 4.81
CA LYS A 180 2.06 -15.34 4.83
C LYS A 180 0.95 -14.64 5.61
N ARG A 181 -0.06 -14.11 4.89
CA ARG A 181 -1.19 -13.37 5.51
C ARG A 181 -2.50 -13.63 4.79
N ARG A 182 -3.60 -13.25 5.42
CA ARG A 182 -4.92 -13.15 4.79
C ARG A 182 -5.02 -11.78 4.11
N SER A 183 -5.71 -11.69 2.97
CA SER A 183 -6.01 -10.37 2.40
C SER A 183 -7.14 -9.69 3.16
N LEU A 184 -7.20 -8.35 3.07
CA LEU A 184 -8.26 -7.57 3.70
C LEU A 184 -9.65 -7.88 3.13
N SER A 185 -9.74 -8.29 1.85
CA SER A 185 -11.01 -8.73 1.25
C SER A 185 -11.56 -10.04 1.82
N GLY A 186 -10.78 -10.75 2.64
CA GLY A 186 -11.13 -12.05 3.19
C GLY A 186 -10.68 -13.24 2.34
N ALA A 187 -9.93 -13.03 1.25
CA ALA A 187 -9.33 -14.11 0.47
C ALA A 187 -8.46 -15.03 1.35
N PRO A 188 -8.33 -16.33 1.03
CA PRO A 188 -7.58 -17.27 1.86
C PRO A 188 -6.12 -16.86 2.02
N THR A 189 -5.53 -17.29 3.13
CA THR A 189 -4.12 -17.00 3.44
C THR A 189 -3.21 -17.51 2.33
N ARG A 190 -2.32 -16.64 1.84
CA ARG A 190 -1.32 -16.95 0.80
C ARG A 190 0.03 -16.34 1.16
N SER A 191 1.07 -16.81 0.46
CA SER A 191 2.38 -16.17 0.47
C SER A 191 2.41 -15.02 -0.53
N TYR A 192 2.92 -13.87 -0.09
CA TYR A 192 3.05 -12.66 -0.90
C TYR A 192 4.52 -12.25 -1.02
N CYS A 193 4.85 -11.66 -2.17
CA CYS A 193 6.11 -10.95 -2.39
C CYS A 193 6.07 -9.66 -1.57
N GLY A 194 6.82 -9.65 -0.47
CA GLY A 194 6.84 -8.55 0.48
C GLY A 194 8.23 -7.92 0.65
N LEU A 195 8.25 -6.94 1.54
CA LEU A 195 9.44 -6.24 1.98
C LEU A 195 9.93 -6.81 3.31
N GLN A 196 11.19 -6.50 3.68
CA GLN A 196 11.67 -6.76 5.03
C GLN A 196 11.11 -5.72 6.00
N GLU A 197 9.92 -6.04 6.49
CA GLU A 197 9.06 -5.20 7.32
C GLU A 197 9.69 -4.68 8.63
N ASP A 198 10.78 -5.30 9.11
CA ASP A 198 11.50 -4.78 10.28
C ASP A 198 12.37 -3.56 9.97
N MET A 199 12.67 -3.31 8.70
CA MET A 199 13.65 -2.30 8.26
C MET A 199 13.13 -1.29 7.26
N THR A 200 12.11 -1.64 6.47
CA THR A 200 11.59 -0.77 5.41
C THR A 200 10.08 -0.85 5.30
N THR A 201 9.50 0.13 4.61
CA THR A 201 8.08 0.19 4.29
C THR A 201 7.87 0.32 2.79
N CYS A 202 6.65 0.06 2.32
CA CYS A 202 6.27 0.40 0.96
C CYS A 202 6.36 1.92 0.65
N PHE A 203 6.29 2.81 1.66
CA PHE A 203 6.51 4.24 1.42
C PHE A 203 7.98 4.53 1.13
N ALA A 204 8.90 3.95 1.91
CA ALA A 204 10.33 4.09 1.70
C ALA A 204 10.80 3.47 0.37
N LEU A 205 10.27 2.29 -0.01
CA LEU A 205 10.53 1.68 -1.32
C LEU A 205 10.13 2.63 -2.46
N ARG A 206 8.93 3.21 -2.38
CA ARG A 206 8.44 4.12 -3.43
C ARG A 206 9.24 5.42 -3.50
N ALA A 207 9.65 5.97 -2.36
CA ALA A 207 10.54 7.13 -2.32
C ALA A 207 11.88 6.83 -3.04
N PHE A 208 12.45 5.65 -2.81
CA PHE A 208 13.63 5.17 -3.52
C PHE A 208 13.42 5.03 -5.02
N GLU A 209 12.34 4.37 -5.44
CA GLU A 209 12.02 4.18 -6.87
C GLU A 209 11.78 5.50 -7.60
N ASN A 210 11.15 6.46 -6.93
CA ASN A 210 10.90 7.80 -7.46
C ASN A 210 12.13 8.72 -7.38
N ARG A 211 13.24 8.25 -6.80
CA ARG A 211 14.44 9.06 -6.53
C ARG A 211 14.09 10.35 -5.77
N GLU A 212 13.25 10.22 -4.76
CA GLU A 212 12.78 11.35 -3.96
C GLU A 212 13.98 12.03 -3.27
N PRO A 213 14.19 13.34 -3.48
CA PRO A 213 15.35 14.04 -2.93
C PRO A 213 15.14 14.35 -1.44
N CYS A 214 16.22 14.31 -0.67
CA CYS A 214 16.30 14.76 0.72
C CYS A 214 17.39 15.85 0.82
N PRO A 215 17.08 17.09 0.42
CA PRO A 215 18.08 18.15 0.24
C PRO A 215 18.86 18.51 1.50
N GLU A 216 18.28 18.40 2.69
CA GLU A 216 18.99 18.70 3.95
C GLU A 216 19.93 17.57 4.38
N GLY A 217 19.82 16.39 3.75
CA GLY A 217 20.64 15.24 4.07
C GLY A 217 20.20 14.51 5.34
N THR A 218 18.94 14.70 5.77
CA THR A 218 18.43 14.20 7.05
C THR A 218 17.43 13.06 6.84
N ASP A 219 17.43 12.08 7.74
CA ASP A 219 16.57 10.89 7.60
C ASP A 219 15.08 11.27 7.81
N GLU A 220 14.80 12.38 8.49
CA GLU A 220 13.46 12.94 8.74
C GLU A 220 12.76 13.47 7.48
N GLU A 221 13.51 13.77 6.42
CA GLU A 221 12.94 14.16 5.12
C GLU A 221 12.34 12.98 4.36
N CYS A 222 12.66 11.75 4.78
CA CYS A 222 12.21 10.54 4.12
C CYS A 222 10.98 9.93 4.80
N PRO A 223 10.12 9.22 4.05
CA PRO A 223 8.98 8.52 4.63
C PRO A 223 9.41 7.44 5.63
N ASP A 224 8.48 6.99 6.48
CA ASP A 224 8.74 5.95 7.48
C ASP A 224 9.48 4.73 6.90
N GLY A 225 10.54 4.29 7.57
CA GLY A 225 11.42 3.22 7.09
C GLY A 225 12.43 3.65 6.02
N GLY A 226 12.41 4.92 5.62
CA GLY A 226 13.38 5.54 4.72
C GLY A 226 14.54 6.20 5.47
N ILE A 227 15.66 6.35 4.80
CA ILE A 227 16.86 7.06 5.25
C ILE A 227 17.42 7.88 4.10
N CYS A 228 18.00 9.04 4.39
CA CYS A 228 18.57 9.92 3.39
C CYS A 228 20.04 9.60 3.16
N ARG A 229 20.40 9.13 1.96
CA ARG A 229 21.80 8.83 1.63
C ARG A 229 22.18 9.43 0.30
N THR A 230 23.46 9.71 0.16
CA THR A 230 24.03 10.11 -1.12
C THR A 230 24.07 8.89 -2.02
N VAL A 231 23.33 8.94 -3.12
CA VAL A 231 23.32 7.90 -4.15
C VAL A 231 23.94 8.44 -5.42
N ASP A 232 24.75 7.61 -6.08
CA ASP A 232 25.34 7.99 -7.36
C ASP A 232 24.26 8.00 -8.44
N GLN A 233 23.93 9.19 -8.93
CA GLN A 233 23.01 9.35 -10.05
C GLN A 233 23.73 9.76 -11.32
N LYS A 234 23.06 9.51 -12.45
CA LYS A 234 23.50 9.93 -13.78
C LYS A 234 23.40 11.45 -13.90
N GLY A 235 24.39 12.16 -13.35
CA GLY A 235 24.38 13.62 -13.23
C GLY A 235 25.10 14.15 -11.99
N GLY A 236 25.48 13.28 -11.05
CA GLY A 236 26.19 13.64 -9.83
C GLY A 236 25.65 12.89 -8.61
N ALA A 237 26.38 13.02 -7.51
CA ALA A 237 25.97 12.53 -6.21
C ALA A 237 24.84 13.42 -5.66
N LEU A 238 23.67 12.86 -5.43
CA LEU A 238 22.51 13.55 -4.86
C LEU A 238 22.02 12.80 -3.63
N ASN A 239 21.57 13.54 -2.63
CA ASN A 239 20.91 12.98 -1.46
C ASN A 239 19.49 12.57 -1.85
N CYS A 240 19.21 11.27 -1.79
CA CYS A 240 17.89 10.72 -2.06
C CYS A 240 17.47 9.79 -0.93
N CYS A 241 16.15 9.69 -0.77
CA CYS A 241 15.56 8.72 0.12
C CYS A 241 15.82 7.30 -0.41
N THR A 242 16.40 6.50 0.47
CA THR A 242 16.62 5.06 0.31
C THR A 242 16.13 4.36 1.58
N TYR A 243 16.44 3.09 1.76
CA TYR A 243 16.07 2.30 2.94
C TYR A 243 17.16 1.28 3.27
N LEU A 244 17.12 0.81 4.52
CA LEU A 244 18.06 -0.18 5.04
C LEU A 244 17.83 -1.54 4.40
N CYS A 245 18.93 -2.27 4.17
CA CYS A 245 18.90 -3.61 3.60
C CYS A 245 19.87 -4.52 4.36
N ALA A 246 19.57 -5.82 4.37
CA ALA A 246 20.47 -6.85 4.91
C ALA A 246 21.15 -7.70 3.81
N ALA A 247 20.64 -7.65 2.57
CA ALA A 247 21.18 -8.40 1.44
C ALA A 247 20.85 -7.70 0.12
N ASP A 248 21.67 -7.92 -0.93
CA ASP A 248 21.47 -7.33 -2.27
C ASP A 248 20.09 -7.64 -2.85
N ARG A 249 19.55 -8.83 -2.57
CA ARG A 249 18.20 -9.24 -2.99
C ARG A 249 17.09 -8.36 -2.41
N HIS A 250 17.38 -7.58 -1.35
CA HIS A 250 16.41 -6.66 -0.76
C HIS A 250 16.26 -5.36 -1.57
N CYS A 251 17.16 -5.10 -2.50
CA CYS A 251 17.17 -3.88 -3.29
C CYS A 251 16.65 -4.12 -4.71
N PRO A 252 15.71 -3.32 -5.21
CA PRO A 252 15.19 -3.48 -6.56
C PRO A 252 16.21 -3.00 -7.57
N SER A 253 16.17 -3.57 -8.77
CA SER A 253 16.95 -3.06 -9.89
C SER A 253 16.35 -1.76 -10.37
N VAL A 254 17.10 -0.66 -10.30
CA VAL A 254 16.68 0.65 -10.84
C VAL A 254 17.44 0.88 -12.15
N ASP A 255 16.73 1.25 -13.22
CA ASP A 255 17.30 1.48 -14.55
C ASP A 255 18.15 0.33 -15.13
N GLY A 256 17.85 -0.91 -14.72
CA GLY A 256 18.59 -2.10 -15.17
C GLY A 256 19.93 -2.33 -14.46
N SER A 257 20.34 -1.43 -13.58
CA SER A 257 21.48 -1.63 -12.68
C SER A 257 21.02 -2.38 -11.44
N LYS A 258 21.76 -3.43 -11.06
CA LYS A 258 21.56 -4.10 -9.77
C LYS A 258 22.01 -3.16 -8.67
N THR A 259 21.08 -2.80 -7.82
CA THR A 259 21.35 -2.02 -6.62
C THR A 259 22.02 -2.93 -5.59
N GLN A 260 23.21 -2.56 -5.11
CA GLN A 260 23.91 -3.32 -4.08
C GLN A 260 23.41 -2.91 -2.69
N CYS A 261 23.51 -3.85 -1.75
CA CYS A 261 23.24 -3.61 -0.35
C CYS A 261 24.55 -3.30 0.38
N GLY A 262 24.90 -2.02 0.45
CA GLY A 262 25.99 -1.49 1.27
C GLY A 262 25.57 -1.16 2.71
N GLY A 263 24.50 -1.78 3.21
CA GLY A 263 23.75 -1.38 4.41
C GLY A 263 22.50 -0.56 4.12
N TYR A 264 22.41 0.01 2.92
CA TYR A 264 21.21 0.61 2.34
C TYR A 264 21.17 0.35 0.84
N CYS A 265 19.99 0.48 0.24
CA CYS A 265 19.84 0.25 -1.19
C CYS A 265 20.47 1.39 -2.01
N GLY A 266 21.51 1.08 -2.78
CA GLY A 266 22.22 2.01 -3.64
C GLY A 266 23.51 2.56 -3.02
N GLY A 267 23.96 1.94 -1.94
CA GLY A 267 25.29 2.16 -1.34
C GLY A 267 26.36 1.22 -1.87
#